data_AF-A0A2Z6NQS9-F1
#
_entry.id   AF-A0A2Z6NQS9-F1
#
_cell.length_a   1.000
_cell.length_b   1.000
_cell.length_c   1.000
_cell.angle_alpha   90.00
_cell.angle_beta   90.00
_cell.angle_gamma   90.00
#
_symmetry.space_group_name_H-M   'P 1'
#
loop_
_entity.id
_entity.type
_entity.pdbx_description
1 polymer ?
#
loop_
_entity_poly.entity_id
_entity_poly.type
_entity_poly.pdbx_seq_one_letter_code
_entity_poly.pdbx_strand_id
1 'polypeptide(L)'
;MSRQIGRYAFNAWNDWYSVHKLQSNNMSRTTEEDLVRWEKLALDWVKCNVDAAFVSGSGRTSVGLCFRDNSGHFITQWQQTVISSVEGEAWTLLLAMKEARHRVLNRVQFESDSKVLIEAIHMQRT
;
A
#
# COMPACT_ATOMS: atom_id res chain seq x y z
N MET A 1 19.17 20.40 -4.96
CA MET A 1 17.83 20.15 -4.36
C MET A 1 17.71 18.81 -3.66
N SER A 2 18.10 17.66 -4.25
CA SER A 2 17.94 16.33 -3.63
C SER A 2 18.63 16.15 -2.25
N ARG A 3 19.85 16.65 -2.07
CA ARG A 3 20.59 16.58 -0.80
C ARG A 3 19.91 17.31 0.37
N GLN A 4 19.10 18.32 0.08
CA GLN A 4 18.39 19.11 1.09
C GLN A 4 17.11 18.39 1.55
N ILE A 5 16.37 17.78 0.62
CA ILE A 5 15.18 16.96 0.92
C ILE A 5 15.54 15.77 1.79
N GLY A 6 16.62 15.05 1.46
CA GLY A 6 17.08 13.91 2.26
C GLY A 6 17.39 14.28 3.71
N ARG A 7 18.02 15.45 3.94
CA ARG A 7 18.29 15.94 5.29
C ARG A 7 17.01 16.31 6.04
N TYR A 8 16.05 16.96 5.38
CA TYR A 8 14.77 17.30 6.00
C TYR A 8 13.97 16.04 6.37
N ALA A 9 13.91 15.05 5.49
CA ALA A 9 13.24 13.78 5.76
C ALA A 9 13.90 13.03 6.94
N PHE A 10 15.24 12.97 6.97
CA PHE A 10 15.97 12.33 8.06
C PHE A 10 15.74 13.03 9.41
N ASN A 11 15.77 14.36 9.43
CA ASN A 11 15.50 15.11 10.65
C ASN A 11 14.07 14.88 11.16
N ALA A 12 13.07 14.97 10.27
CA ALA A 12 11.67 14.71 10.62
C ALA A 12 11.46 13.28 11.14
N TRP A 13 12.15 12.29 10.55
CA TRP A 13 12.14 10.91 11.03
C TRP A 13 12.73 10.78 12.44
N ASN A 14 13.86 11.43 12.72
CA ASN A 14 14.49 11.40 14.04
C ASN A 14 13.63 12.08 15.11
N ASP A 15 12.97 13.19 14.76
CA ASP A 15 12.04 13.88 15.66
C ASP A 15 10.86 12.95 16.00
N TRP A 16 10.26 12.32 14.98
CA TRP A 16 9.19 11.34 15.16
C TRP A 16 9.63 10.15 16.03
N TYR A 17 10.79 9.56 15.73
CA TYR A 17 11.34 8.41 16.46
C TYR A 17 11.62 8.76 17.93
N SER A 18 12.15 9.95 18.20
CA SER A 18 12.46 10.39 19.57
C SER A 18 11.19 10.53 20.42
N VAL A 19 10.11 11.08 19.86
CA VAL A 19 8.80 11.19 20.55
C VAL A 19 8.23 9.80 20.86
N HIS A 20 8.23 8.88 19.89
CA HIS A 20 7.60 7.57 20.05
C HIS A 20 8.41 6.63 20.95
N LYS A 21 9.75 6.73 20.95
CA LYS A 21 10.61 5.98 21.87
C LYS A 21 10.41 6.43 23.32
N LEU A 22 10.24 7.73 23.56
CA LEU A 22 9.95 8.27 24.90
C LEU A 22 8.57 7.83 25.41
N GLN A 23 7.56 7.82 24.54
CA GLN A 23 6.22 7.32 24.87
C GLN A 23 6.24 5.81 25.17
N SER A 24 6.92 5.00 24.33
CA SER A 24 7.05 3.56 24.56
C SER A 24 7.73 3.20 25.88
N ASN A 25 8.71 3.99 26.34
CA ASN A 25 9.41 3.74 27.59
C ASN A 25 8.60 4.15 28.84
N ASN A 26 7.70 5.12 28.71
CA ASN A 26 6.81 5.57 29.80
C ASN A 26 5.53 4.73 29.91
N MET A 27 5.16 4.02 28.85
CA MET A 27 3.93 3.22 28.75
C MET A 27 4.16 1.75 29.13
N SER A 28 5.05 1.46 30.08
CA SER A 28 4.99 0.17 30.76
C SER A 28 3.77 0.18 31.68
N ARG A 29 2.74 -0.60 31.30
CA ARG A 29 1.62 -1.04 32.14
C ARG A 29 0.36 -0.17 32.06
N THR A 30 -0.37 -0.23 30.95
CA THR A 30 -1.84 -0.38 30.92
C THR A 30 -2.36 -0.55 29.48
N THR A 31 -3.25 -1.54 29.31
CA THR A 31 -4.14 -1.82 28.16
C THR A 31 -3.50 -2.25 26.83
N GLU A 32 -3.53 -3.56 26.57
CA GLU A 32 -3.51 -4.19 25.23
C GLU A 32 -4.77 -3.78 24.43
N GLU A 33 -4.93 -2.50 24.13
CA GLU A 33 -5.94 -2.06 23.16
C GLU A 33 -5.40 -2.38 21.77
N ASP A 34 -5.97 -3.43 21.13
CA ASP A 34 -5.91 -3.79 19.69
C ASP A 34 -4.89 -3.02 18.83
N LEU A 35 -3.61 -3.11 19.20
CA LEU A 35 -2.55 -2.59 18.37
C LEU A 35 -2.49 -3.52 17.17
N VAL A 36 -3.00 -3.06 16.02
CA VAL A 36 -2.85 -3.72 14.73
C VAL A 36 -1.35 -3.91 14.49
N ARG A 37 -0.84 -5.06 14.93
CA ARG A 37 0.56 -5.39 14.84
C ARG A 37 0.80 -5.87 13.42
N TRP A 38 1.78 -5.26 12.76
CA TRP A 38 2.24 -5.77 11.47
C TRP A 38 2.74 -7.20 11.65
N GLU A 39 2.01 -8.14 11.07
CA GLU A 39 2.41 -9.54 10.99
C GLU A 39 3.14 -9.81 9.68
N LYS A 40 4.19 -10.63 9.79
CA LYS A 40 4.90 -11.16 8.64
C LYS A 40 3.96 -12.11 7.89
N LEU A 41 3.92 -12.02 6.57
CA LEU A 41 3.08 -12.89 5.73
C LEU A 41 3.40 -14.36 6.02
N ALA A 42 2.39 -15.23 5.91
CA ALA A 42 2.64 -16.67 5.94
C ALA A 42 3.53 -17.07 4.74
N LEU A 43 4.26 -18.18 4.88
CA LEU A 43 5.05 -18.75 3.78
C LEU A 43 4.16 -18.96 2.54
N ASP A 44 4.70 -18.65 1.36
CA ASP A 44 4.04 -18.72 0.05
C ASP A 44 2.93 -17.69 -0.22
N TRP A 45 2.66 -16.77 0.71
CA TRP A 45 1.77 -15.63 0.45
C TRP A 45 2.53 -14.42 -0.06
N VAL A 46 1.93 -13.77 -1.05
CA VAL A 46 2.37 -12.46 -1.56
C VAL A 46 1.27 -11.45 -1.27
N LYS A 47 1.64 -10.27 -0.80
CA LYS A 47 0.72 -9.13 -0.69
C LYS A 47 0.91 -8.24 -1.91
N CYS A 48 -0.18 -7.71 -2.46
CA CYS A 48 -0.14 -6.74 -3.54
C CYS A 48 -0.94 -5.50 -3.14
N ASN A 49 -0.26 -4.39 -2.86
CA ASN A 49 -0.91 -3.10 -2.70
C ASN A 49 -1.21 -2.52 -4.09
N VAL A 50 -2.42 -2.00 -4.29
CA VAL A 50 -2.85 -1.32 -5.51
C VAL A 50 -3.33 0.08 -5.15
N ASP A 51 -3.03 1.05 -6.00
CA ASP A 51 -3.40 2.45 -5.79
C ASP A 51 -3.55 3.17 -7.15
N ALA A 52 -4.34 4.25 -7.16
CA ALA A 52 -4.46 5.17 -8.27
C ALA A 52 -4.39 6.64 -7.81
N ALA A 53 -3.39 7.36 -8.31
CA ALA A 53 -3.25 8.80 -8.13
C ALA A 53 -3.81 9.56 -9.33
N PHE A 54 -4.57 10.62 -9.10
CA PHE A 54 -5.14 11.46 -10.17
C PHE A 54 -4.83 12.93 -9.93
N VAL A 55 -4.71 13.69 -11.03
CA VAL A 55 -4.51 15.15 -10.97
C VAL A 55 -5.67 15.84 -11.67
N SER A 56 -6.57 16.42 -10.88
CA SER A 56 -7.75 17.15 -11.34
C SER A 56 -7.42 18.19 -12.42
N GLY A 57 -8.23 18.23 -13.48
CA GLY A 57 -8.06 19.18 -14.59
C GLY A 57 -6.92 18.87 -15.56
N SER A 58 -6.02 17.93 -15.24
CA SER A 58 -4.91 17.54 -16.14
C SER A 58 -5.25 16.36 -17.06
N GLY A 59 -6.33 15.63 -16.75
CA GLY A 59 -6.66 14.38 -17.42
C GLY A 59 -5.60 13.29 -17.20
N ARG A 60 -4.81 13.35 -16.13
CA ARG A 60 -3.77 12.36 -15.84
C ARG A 60 -4.13 11.54 -14.61
N THR A 61 -4.06 10.24 -14.78
CA THR A 61 -4.20 9.24 -13.72
C THR A 61 -3.02 8.29 -13.80
N SER A 62 -2.31 8.14 -12.70
CA SER A 62 -1.24 7.16 -12.51
C SER A 62 -1.79 6.01 -11.70
N VAL A 63 -1.59 4.80 -12.19
CA VAL A 63 -1.99 3.56 -11.51
C VAL A 63 -0.74 2.81 -11.12
N GLY A 64 -0.71 2.22 -9.92
CA GLY A 64 0.49 1.60 -9.37
C GLY A 64 0.20 0.37 -8.53
N LEU A 65 1.00 -0.67 -8.72
CA LEU A 65 0.93 -1.90 -7.93
C LEU A 65 2.28 -2.23 -7.31
N CYS A 66 2.24 -2.89 -6.15
CA CYS A 66 3.42 -3.29 -5.40
C CYS A 66 3.22 -4.68 -4.79
N PHE A 67 3.83 -5.69 -5.38
CA PHE A 67 3.94 -7.02 -4.78
C PHE A 67 5.03 -7.03 -3.72
N ARG A 68 4.76 -7.67 -2.59
CA ARG A 68 5.70 -7.92 -1.51
C ARG A 68 5.61 -9.37 -1.09
N ASP A 69 6.73 -10.09 -1.15
CA ASP A 69 6.82 -11.45 -0.63
C ASP A 69 7.14 -11.49 0.88
N ASN A 70 7.19 -12.71 1.43
CA ASN A 70 7.49 -12.93 2.83
C ASN A 70 8.94 -12.56 3.24
N SER A 71 9.86 -12.51 2.28
CA SER A 71 11.25 -12.06 2.51
C SER A 71 11.37 -10.53 2.50
N GLY A 72 10.29 -9.83 2.16
CA GLY A 72 10.31 -8.38 1.97
C GLY A 72 10.91 -7.97 0.63
N HIS A 73 10.98 -8.88 -0.35
CA HIS A 73 11.29 -8.52 -1.72
C HIS A 73 10.09 -7.83 -2.37
N PHE A 74 10.35 -6.71 -3.04
CA PHE A 74 9.33 -5.88 -3.66
C PHE A 74 9.43 -5.91 -5.18
N ILE A 75 8.28 -6.00 -5.83
CA ILE A 75 8.13 -5.83 -7.28
C ILE A 75 7.08 -4.75 -7.49
N THR A 76 7.48 -3.63 -8.08
CA THR A 76 6.61 -2.49 -8.35
C THR A 76 6.40 -2.31 -9.84
N GLN A 77 5.18 -1.89 -10.21
CA GLN A 77 4.86 -1.45 -11.57
C GLN A 77 3.92 -0.25 -11.49
N TRP A 78 4.03 0.64 -12.45
CA TRP A 78 3.11 1.76 -12.59
C TRP A 78 2.96 2.15 -14.06
N GLN A 79 1.85 2.78 -14.39
CA GLN A 79 1.60 3.34 -15.71
C GLN A 79 0.72 4.60 -15.59
N GLN A 80 0.77 5.47 -16.60
CA GLN A 80 -0.10 6.63 -16.71
C GLN A 80 -1.18 6.39 -17.76
N THR A 81 -2.39 6.87 -17.48
CA THR A 81 -3.59 6.73 -18.31
C THR A 81 -4.50 7.95 -18.11
N VAL A 82 -5.63 7.98 -18.82
CA VAL A 82 -6.65 9.04 -18.79
C VAL A 82 -7.99 8.41 -18.42
N ILE A 83 -8.23 8.23 -17.13
CA ILE A 83 -9.46 7.63 -16.56
C ILE A 83 -9.79 8.31 -15.23
N SER A 84 -11.02 8.14 -14.73
CA SER A 84 -11.40 8.65 -13.41
C SER A 84 -10.63 7.98 -12.27
N SER A 85 -10.72 8.54 -11.06
CA SER A 85 -10.10 7.95 -9.87
C SER A 85 -10.62 6.54 -9.58
N VAL A 86 -11.95 6.36 -9.59
CA VAL A 86 -12.61 5.07 -9.33
C VAL A 86 -12.27 4.04 -10.41
N GLU A 87 -12.25 4.45 -11.68
CA GLU A 87 -11.77 3.57 -12.76
C GLU A 87 -10.29 3.23 -12.61
N GLY A 88 -9.47 4.17 -12.15
CA GLY A 88 -8.06 3.98 -11.82
C GLY A 88 -7.86 2.85 -10.83
N GLU A 89 -8.56 2.90 -9.70
CA GLU A 89 -8.52 1.87 -8.65
C GLU A 89 -8.87 0.48 -9.18
N ALA A 90 -10.01 0.37 -9.89
CA ALA A 90 -10.45 -0.88 -10.49
C ALA A 90 -9.46 -1.40 -11.55
N TRP A 91 -8.90 -0.49 -12.36
CA TRP A 91 -7.95 -0.82 -13.39
C TRP A 91 -6.61 -1.32 -12.81
N THR A 92 -6.07 -0.67 -11.77
CA THR A 92 -4.87 -1.13 -11.07
C THR A 92 -5.06 -2.53 -10.52
N LEU A 93 -6.21 -2.81 -9.89
CA LEU A 93 -6.52 -4.15 -9.38
C LEU A 93 -6.52 -5.19 -10.51
N LEU A 94 -7.14 -4.88 -11.65
CA LEU A 94 -7.14 -5.76 -12.81
C LEU A 94 -5.73 -6.03 -13.34
N LEU A 95 -4.86 -5.00 -13.41
CA LEU A 95 -3.46 -5.16 -13.79
C LEU A 95 -2.72 -6.06 -12.81
N ALA A 96 -2.91 -5.85 -11.50
CA ALA A 96 -2.30 -6.68 -10.46
C ALA A 96 -2.75 -8.14 -10.57
N MET A 97 -4.02 -8.42 -10.84
CA MET A 97 -4.49 -9.79 -11.05
C MET A 97 -3.89 -10.43 -12.31
N LYS A 98 -3.76 -9.67 -13.40
CA LYS A 98 -3.10 -10.15 -14.63
C LYS A 98 -1.63 -10.46 -14.39
N GLU A 99 -0.94 -9.61 -13.63
CA GLU A 99 0.47 -9.77 -13.31
C GLU A 99 0.71 -10.95 -12.37
N ALA A 100 -0.13 -11.12 -11.35
CA ALA A 100 -0.10 -12.28 -10.47
C ALA A 100 -0.25 -13.59 -11.26
N ARG A 101 -1.18 -13.62 -12.22
CA ARG A 101 -1.38 -14.76 -13.12
C ARG A 101 -0.16 -14.99 -14.02
N HIS A 102 0.39 -13.94 -14.61
CA HIS A 102 1.58 -14.03 -15.47
C HIS A 102 2.79 -14.61 -14.72
N ARG A 103 2.93 -14.27 -13.44
CA ARG A 103 3.98 -14.75 -12.54
C ARG A 103 3.67 -16.06 -11.84
N VAL A 104 2.50 -16.66 -12.06
CA VAL A 104 2.05 -17.91 -11.42
C VAL A 104 2.02 -17.81 -9.88
N LEU A 105 1.57 -16.65 -9.37
CA LEU A 105 1.40 -16.44 -7.93
C LEU A 105 0.06 -17.03 -7.48
N ASN A 106 0.12 -18.17 -6.77
CA ASN A 106 -1.07 -18.93 -6.38
C ASN A 106 -1.81 -18.35 -5.15
N ARG A 107 -1.13 -17.58 -4.30
CA ARG A 107 -1.68 -17.03 -3.06
C ARG A 107 -1.33 -15.55 -2.94
N VAL A 108 -2.25 -14.70 -3.41
CA VAL A 108 -2.08 -13.25 -3.39
C VAL A 108 -3.18 -12.60 -2.56
N GLN A 109 -2.78 -11.77 -1.61
CA GLN A 109 -3.65 -10.84 -0.90
C GLN A 109 -3.55 -9.47 -1.57
N PHE A 110 -4.62 -9.05 -2.25
CA PHE A 110 -4.70 -7.70 -2.81
C PHE A 110 -5.23 -6.73 -1.75
N GLU A 111 -4.64 -5.54 -1.67
CA GLU A 111 -5.04 -4.47 -0.74
C GLU A 111 -5.21 -3.16 -1.49
N SER A 112 -6.32 -2.48 -1.24
CA SER A 112 -6.63 -1.13 -1.73
C SER A 112 -7.19 -0.33 -0.56
N ASP A 113 -6.90 0.97 -0.52
CA ASP A 113 -7.49 1.93 0.41
C ASP A 113 -8.81 2.53 -0.13
N SER A 114 -9.18 2.23 -1.38
CA SER A 114 -10.42 2.66 -2.00
C SER A 114 -11.62 1.88 -1.47
N LYS A 115 -12.27 2.44 -0.44
CA LYS A 115 -13.50 1.87 0.12
C LYS A 115 -14.58 1.60 -0.95
N VAL A 116 -14.73 2.49 -1.93
CA VAL A 116 -15.68 2.34 -3.04
C VAL A 116 -15.39 1.08 -3.86
N LEU A 117 -14.11 0.83 -4.19
CA LEU A 117 -13.70 -0.38 -4.89
C LEU A 117 -13.98 -1.64 -4.07
N ILE A 118 -13.59 -1.62 -2.78
CA ILE A 118 -13.76 -2.75 -1.87
C ILE A 118 -15.23 -3.12 -1.74
N GLU A 119 -16.11 -2.14 -1.49
CA GLU A 119 -17.56 -2.36 -1.40
C GLU A 119 -18.13 -2.94 -2.70
N ALA A 120 -17.77 -2.39 -3.86
CA ALA A 120 -18.27 -2.87 -5.15
C ALA A 120 -17.92 -4.34 -5.43
N ILE A 121 -16.70 -4.77 -5.05
CA ILE A 121 -16.26 -6.17 -5.24
C ILE A 121 -16.99 -7.11 -4.28
N HIS A 122 -17.17 -6.70 -3.02
CA HIS A 122 -17.86 -7.53 -2.04
C HIS A 122 -19.35 -7.69 -2.36
N MET A 123 -20.01 -6.66 -2.91
CA MET A 123 -21.42 -6.75 -3.33
C MET A 123 -21.67 -7.74 -4.47
N GLN A 124 -20.71 -7.96 -5.37
CA GLN A 124 -20.84 -8.94 -6.46
C GLN A 124 -20.73 -10.41 -6.00
N ARG A 125 -20.40 -10.66 -4.73
CA ARG A 125 -20.27 -12.02 -4.16
C ARG A 125 -21.50 -12.46 -3.35
N THR A 126 -22.48 -11.57 -3.18
CA THR A 126 -23.81 -11.83 -2.60
C THR A 126 -24.84 -11.97 -3.70
#